data_AF-X6PBU5-F1
#
_entry.id   AF-X6PBU5-F1
#
_cell.length_a   1.000
_cell.length_b   1.000
_cell.length_c   1.000
_cell.angle_alpha   90.00
_cell.angle_beta   90.00
_cell.angle_gamma   90.00
#
_symmetry.space_group_name_H-M   'P 1'
#
loop_
_entity.id
_entity.type
_entity.pdbx_description
1 polymer ?
#
loop_
_entity_poly.entity_id
_entity_poly.type
_entity_poly.pdbx_seq_one_letter_code
_entity_poly.pdbx_strand_id
1 'polypeptide(L)'
;MLRYLMTFQRQELKTRFKNGPIKILCGKSQFSDKKRLSGWKEDYESPKKKSIEDELNKWKIKIRLEQDKENPAVWYLNEEDVQLFFETVPQGEDCLRVK
;
A
#
# COMPACT_ATOMS: atom_id res chain seq x y z
N MET A 1 -2.30 -9.49 -2.41
CA MET A 1 -1.44 -9.94 -1.28
C MET A 1 -1.59 -9.01 -0.09
N LEU A 2 -1.68 -7.69 -0.33
CA LEU A 2 -1.90 -6.69 0.71
C LEU A 2 -3.15 -6.98 1.57
N ARG A 3 -4.29 -7.33 0.94
CA ARG A 3 -5.50 -7.77 1.66
C ARG A 3 -5.23 -8.85 2.71
N TYR A 4 -4.59 -9.94 2.33
CA TYR A 4 -4.31 -11.05 3.26
C TYR A 4 -3.46 -10.60 4.45
N LEU A 5 -2.42 -9.81 4.19
CA LEU A 5 -1.57 -9.27 5.25
C LEU A 5 -2.40 -8.41 6.21
N MET A 6 -3.18 -7.46 5.67
CA MET A 6 -3.97 -6.52 6.44
C MET A 6 -5.15 -7.15 7.18
N THR A 7 -5.69 -8.29 6.75
CA THR A 7 -6.83 -8.94 7.43
C THR A 7 -6.42 -10.08 8.34
N PHE A 8 -5.43 -10.90 7.97
CA PHE A 8 -5.07 -12.13 8.69
C PHE A 8 -3.75 -12.03 9.45
N GLN A 9 -2.77 -11.25 8.96
CA GLN A 9 -1.42 -11.15 9.56
C GLN A 9 -1.16 -9.81 10.27
N ARG A 10 -2.18 -9.16 10.82
CA ARG A 10 -2.08 -7.82 11.45
C ARG A 10 -1.02 -7.72 12.54
N GLN A 11 -0.99 -8.69 13.44
CA GLN A 11 -0.03 -8.70 14.56
C GLN A 11 1.40 -8.85 14.07
N GLU A 12 1.60 -9.69 13.04
CA GLU A 12 2.89 -9.87 12.40
C GLU A 12 3.33 -8.61 11.66
N LEU A 13 2.41 -7.95 10.96
CA LEU A 13 2.62 -6.64 10.33
C LEU A 13 3.03 -5.59 11.36
N LYS A 14 2.26 -5.44 12.44
CA LYS A 14 2.56 -4.51 13.54
C LYS A 14 3.96 -4.76 14.11
N THR A 15 4.33 -6.02 14.29
CA THR A 15 5.67 -6.40 14.77
C THR A 15 6.77 -6.05 13.76
N ARG A 16 6.59 -6.43 12.49
CA ARG A 16 7.58 -6.19 11.42
C ARG A 16 7.85 -4.71 11.18
N PHE A 17 6.80 -3.89 11.26
CA PHE A 17 6.90 -2.44 11.07
C PHE A 17 7.08 -1.67 12.38
N LYS A 18 7.24 -2.35 13.52
CA LYS A 18 7.40 -1.74 14.86
C LYS A 18 6.28 -0.75 15.20
N ASN A 19 5.04 -1.08 14.84
CA ASN A 19 3.87 -0.20 14.89
C ASN A 19 4.01 1.11 14.09
N GLY A 20 5.00 1.21 13.21
CA GLY A 20 5.18 2.34 12.32
C GLY A 20 4.44 2.17 10.98
N PRO A 21 4.59 3.14 10.08
CA PRO A 21 3.88 3.16 8.80
C PRO A 21 4.27 1.98 7.92
N ILE A 22 3.25 1.37 7.29
CA ILE A 22 3.44 0.26 6.36
C ILE A 22 3.97 0.81 5.03
N LYS A 23 5.26 0.60 4.78
CA LYS A 23 5.94 1.03 3.55
C LYS A 23 5.83 -0.02 2.46
N ILE A 24 5.41 0.41 1.28
CA ILE A 24 5.28 -0.39 0.07
C ILE A 24 6.25 0.17 -0.98
N LEU A 25 7.15 -0.68 -1.47
CA LEU A 25 8.03 -0.34 -2.57
C LEU A 25 7.27 -0.53 -3.90
N CYS A 26 6.88 0.58 -4.51
CA CYS A 26 6.20 0.61 -5.80
C CYS A 26 7.16 0.94 -6.96
N GLY A 27 8.43 0.55 -6.84
CA GLY A 27 9.43 0.71 -7.90
C GLY A 27 9.13 -0.12 -9.16
N LYS A 28 9.77 0.23 -10.28
CA LYS A 28 9.75 -0.58 -11.50
C LYS A 28 10.26 -1.99 -11.19
N SER A 29 9.60 -3.02 -11.73
CA SER A 29 10.15 -4.37 -11.65
C SER A 29 11.49 -4.42 -12.40
N GLN A 30 12.43 -5.24 -11.93
CA GLN A 30 13.66 -5.55 -12.69
C GLN A 30 13.36 -6.08 -14.11
N PHE A 31 12.13 -6.53 -14.36
CA PHE A 31 11.64 -7.04 -15.65
C PHE A 31 11.08 -5.97 -16.60
N SER A 32 11.11 -4.67 -16.26
CA SER A 32 10.77 -3.63 -17.23
C SER A 32 12.03 -3.25 -18.01
N ASP A 33 12.29 -3.93 -19.14
CA ASP A 33 13.36 -3.69 -20.12
C ASP A 33 13.28 -2.33 -20.85
N LYS A 34 12.81 -1.27 -20.18
CA LYS A 34 12.89 0.09 -20.71
C LYS A 34 14.12 0.76 -20.12
N LYS A 35 15.21 0.68 -20.91
CA LYS A 35 16.47 1.44 -20.87
C LYS A 35 16.40 2.66 -19.93
N ARG A 36 17.44 2.78 -19.09
CA ARG A 36 17.82 3.99 -18.34
C ARG A 36 18.03 5.16 -19.31
N LEU A 37 16.95 5.76 -19.77
CA LEU A 37 16.96 7.03 -20.49
C LEU A 37 16.73 8.10 -19.44
N SER A 38 17.79 8.88 -19.23
CA SER A 38 17.82 10.22 -18.65
C SER A 38 16.43 10.84 -18.42
N GLY A 39 16.14 11.12 -17.16
CA GLY A 39 14.92 11.81 -16.75
C GLY A 39 14.14 10.96 -15.77
N TRP A 40 14.36 11.19 -14.48
CA TRP A 40 13.31 10.94 -13.49
C TRP A 40 12.11 11.77 -13.93
N LYS A 41 11.18 11.20 -14.69
CA LYS A 41 9.85 11.79 -14.79
C LYS A 41 9.20 11.54 -13.45
N GLU A 42 9.13 12.58 -12.65
CA GLU A 42 8.48 12.66 -11.33
C GLU A 42 7.05 12.09 -11.36
N ASP A 43 6.42 12.06 -12.55
CA ASP A 43 5.03 11.63 -12.75
C ASP A 43 4.85 10.17 -13.23
N TYR A 44 5.88 9.32 -13.28
CA TYR A 44 5.68 7.93 -13.71
C TYR A 44 5.05 7.08 -12.60
N GLU A 45 3.72 7.18 -12.46
CA GLU A 45 2.93 6.28 -11.64
C GLU A 45 3.20 4.83 -12.03
N SER A 46 3.76 4.05 -11.11
CA SER A 46 4.03 2.65 -11.41
C SER A 46 2.72 1.89 -11.58
N PRO A 47 2.63 0.93 -12.53
CA PRO A 47 1.44 0.08 -12.66
C PRO A 47 1.06 -0.65 -11.36
N LYS A 48 2.05 -0.86 -10.48
CA LYS A 48 1.85 -1.42 -9.14
C LYS A 48 1.11 -0.46 -8.21
N LYS A 49 1.42 0.84 -8.23
CA LYS A 49 0.70 1.87 -7.45
C LYS A 49 -0.79 1.82 -7.78
N LYS A 50 -1.14 1.92 -9.07
CA LYS A 50 -2.53 1.93 -9.52
C LYS A 50 -3.28 0.67 -9.10
N SER A 51 -2.65 -0.50 -9.21
CA SER A 51 -3.22 -1.77 -8.74
C SER A 51 -3.53 -1.77 -7.24
N ILE A 52 -2.64 -1.18 -6.42
CA ILE A 52 -2.86 -1.05 -4.97
C ILE A 52 -3.97 -0.05 -4.68
N GLU A 53 -3.99 1.11 -5.34
CA GLU A 53 -5.08 2.09 -5.21
C GLU A 53 -6.44 1.51 -5.59
N ASP A 54 -6.51 0.77 -6.70
CA ASP A 54 -7.71 0.07 -7.13
C ASP A 54 -8.14 -1.03 -6.14
N GLU A 55 -7.19 -1.69 -5.48
CA GLU A 55 -7.46 -2.65 -4.39
C GLU A 55 -8.02 -1.93 -3.15
N LEU A 56 -7.36 -0.87 -2.69
CA LEU A 56 -7.76 -0.07 -1.50
C LEU A 56 -9.12 0.60 -1.70
N ASN A 57 -9.44 1.07 -2.90
CA ASN A 57 -10.74 1.67 -3.20
C ASN A 57 -11.91 0.67 -3.06
N LYS A 58 -11.64 -0.64 -3.15
CA LYS A 58 -12.66 -1.68 -2.94
C LYS A 58 -12.88 -1.99 -1.47
N TRP A 59 -12.05 -1.47 -0.56
CA TRP A 59 -12.12 -1.81 0.85
C TRP A 59 -13.17 -0.98 1.60
N LYS A 60 -13.70 -1.54 2.70
CA LYS A 60 -14.71 -0.89 3.56
C LYS A 60 -14.22 0.49 4.00
N ILE A 61 -13.00 0.57 4.52
CA ILE A 61 -12.30 1.82 4.85
C ILE A 61 -11.36 2.20 3.71
N LYS A 62 -11.45 3.46 3.27
CA LYS A 62 -10.56 4.02 2.26
C LYS A 62 -9.25 4.42 2.95
N ILE A 63 -8.16 3.77 2.58
CA ILE A 63 -6.83 4.07 3.12
C ILE A 63 -6.07 4.93 2.12
N ARG A 64 -5.56 6.07 2.55
CA ARG A 64 -4.72 6.95 1.73
C ARG A 64 -3.32 6.37 1.58
N LEU A 65 -2.78 6.52 0.37
CA LEU A 65 -1.37 6.28 0.07
C LEU A 65 -0.65 7.62 0.03
N GLU A 66 0.39 7.74 0.84
CA GLU A 66 1.24 8.92 0.89
C GLU A 66 2.61 8.57 0.31
N GLN A 67 3.18 9.49 -0.45
CA GLN A 67 4.48 9.29 -1.08
C GLN A 67 5.59 9.72 -0.14
N ASP A 68 6.68 8.95 -0.12
CA ASP A 68 7.88 9.31 0.61
C ASP A 68 8.57 10.51 -0.06
N LYS A 69 8.91 11.52 0.75
CA LYS A 69 9.52 12.77 0.27
C LYS A 69 10.95 12.58 -0.22
N GLU A 70 11.66 11.59 0.30
CA GLU A 70 13.06 11.30 -0.04
C GLU A 70 13.16 10.29 -1.18
N ASN A 71 12.19 9.36 -1.26
CA ASN A 71 12.18 8.31 -2.27
C ASN A 71 10.83 8.19 -2.99
N PRO A 72 10.70 8.67 -4.24
CA PRO A 72 9.42 8.64 -4.96
C PRO A 72 8.95 7.22 -5.31
N ALA A 73 9.81 6.20 -5.21
CA ALA A 73 9.44 4.81 -5.41
C ALA A 73 8.81 4.16 -4.16
N VAL A 74 8.89 4.83 -3.00
CA VAL A 74 8.36 4.36 -1.73
C VAL A 74 7.05 5.08 -1.43
N TRP A 75 6.04 4.29 -1.09
CA TRP A 75 4.72 4.76 -0.70
C TRP A 75 4.38 4.16 0.66
N TYR A 76 3.69 4.90 1.51
CA TYR A 76 3.23 4.41 2.80
C TYR A 76 1.71 4.52 2.90
N LEU A 77 1.12 3.54 3.58
CA LEU A 77 -0.27 3.64 3.99
C LEU A 77 -0.37 4.65 5.13
N ASN A 78 -1.30 5.59 5.03
CA ASN A 78 -1.58 6.54 6.10
C ASN A 78 -1.92 5.77 7.39
N GLU A 79 -1.25 6.14 8.49
CA GLU A 79 -1.30 5.40 9.74
C GLU A 79 -2.67 5.49 10.42
N GLU A 80 -3.29 6.67 10.41
CA GLU A 80 -4.62 6.90 10.98
C GLU A 80 -5.68 6.06 10.25
N ASP A 81 -5.63 6.05 8.92
CA ASP A 81 -6.57 5.28 8.11
C ASP A 81 -6.37 3.77 8.31
N VAL A 82 -5.13 3.31 8.48
CA VAL A 82 -4.80 1.91 8.80
C VAL A 82 -5.30 1.53 10.19
N GLN A 83 -5.14 2.42 11.17
CA GLN A 83 -5.64 2.19 12.52
C GLN A 83 -7.17 2.10 12.50
N LEU A 84 -7.84 3.04 11.84
CA LEU A 84 -9.30 3.03 11.66
C LEU A 84 -9.77 1.74 10.96
N PHE A 85 -9.02 1.27 9.96
CA PHE A 85 -9.28 0.00 9.31
C PHE A 85 -9.20 -1.18 10.29
N PHE A 86 -8.19 -1.21 11.16
CA PHE A 86 -8.03 -2.28 12.15
C PHE A 86 -9.10 -2.26 13.24
N GLU A 87 -9.61 -1.08 13.60
CA GLU A 87 -10.72 -0.92 14.53
C GLU A 87 -12.06 -1.31 13.90
N THR A 88 -12.28 -0.98 12.62
CA THR A 88 -13.56 -1.21 11.94
C THR A 88 -13.74 -2.63 11.43
N VAL A 89 -12.70 -3.23 10.83
CA VAL A 89 -12.77 -4.59 10.28
C VAL A 89 -12.13 -5.51 11.30
N PRO A 90 -12.81 -6.50 11.88
CA PRO A 90 -12.16 -7.43 12.80
C PRO A 90 -11.20 -8.38 12.07
N GLN A 91 -10.31 -9.03 12.82
CA GLN A 91 -9.34 -9.96 12.24
C GLN A 91 -10.05 -11.15 11.60
N GLY A 92 -9.65 -11.51 10.38
CA GLY A 92 -10.22 -12.63 9.64
C GLY A 92 -11.53 -12.36 8.89
N GLU A 93 -12.10 -11.17 9.03
CA GLU A 93 -13.26 -10.76 8.23
C GLU A 93 -12.88 -10.19 6.86
N ASP A 94 -13.84 -10.25 5.94
CA ASP A 94 -13.68 -9.63 4.64
C ASP A 94 -13.63 -8.09 4.76
N CYS A 95 -12.56 -7.52 4.22
CA CYS A 95 -12.32 -6.10 4.15
C CYS A 95 -12.93 -5.41 2.93
N LEU A 96 -13.53 -6.16 1.99
CA LEU A 96 -14.17 -5.61 0.80
C LEU A 96 -15.52 -4.97 1.14
N ARG A 97 -15.86 -3.88 0.43
CA ARG A 97 -17.22 -3.33 0.43
C ARG A 97 -18.13 -4.35 -0.23
N VAL A 98 -19.11 -4.84 0.53
CA VAL A 98 -20.22 -5.62 -0.04
C VAL A 98 -21.05 -4.64 -0.88
N LYS A 99 -21.28 -4.98 -2.13
CA LYS A 99 -22.10 -4.19 -3.06
C LYS A 99 -23.58 -4.36 -2.74
#